data_AF-A0A897NW01-F1
#
_entry.id   AF-A0A897NW01-F1
#
_cell.length_a   1.000
_cell.length_b   1.000
_cell.length_c   1.000
_cell.angle_alpha   90.00
_cell.angle_beta   90.00
_cell.angle_gamma   90.00
#
_symmetry.space_group_name_H-M   'P 1'
#
loop_
_entity.id
_entity.type
_entity.pdbx_description
1 polymer ?
#
loop_
_entity_poly.entity_id
_entity_poly.type
_entity_poly.pdbx_seq_one_letter_code
_entity_poly.pdbx_strand_id
1 'polypeptide(L)'
;MADDQYRGLLTDREREILQGDADVSDSYRYRVISRIRTKIENIDKDVEILSNYREDLLEELREVVCEDSPPEPVDSSESDDRNVKN
;
A
#
# COMPACT_ATOMS: atom_id res chain seq x y z
N MET A 1 12.08 23.39 11.64
CA MET A 1 10.62 23.42 11.45
C MET A 1 10.11 22.21 12.22
N ALA A 2 9.19 22.40 13.16
CA ALA A 2 8.76 21.34 14.08
C ALA A 2 8.38 20.10 13.27
N ASP A 3 9.06 19.00 13.61
CA ASP A 3 9.23 17.87 12.73
C ASP A 3 7.94 17.10 12.49
N ASP A 4 7.76 16.70 11.23
CA ASP A 4 7.16 15.47 10.73
C ASP A 4 7.72 14.20 11.44
N GLN A 5 8.03 14.27 12.74
CA GLN A 5 9.12 13.53 13.41
C GLN A 5 8.99 12.01 13.31
N TYR A 6 7.77 11.50 13.07
CA TYR A 6 7.48 10.08 12.87
C TYR A 6 6.40 9.84 11.78
N ARG A 7 6.35 10.67 10.73
CA ARG A 7 5.35 10.45 9.66
C ARG A 7 5.55 9.10 8.97
N GLY A 8 4.45 8.43 8.67
CA GLY A 8 4.43 7.24 7.80
C GLY A 8 4.63 7.60 6.32
N LEU A 9 3.95 6.88 5.41
CA LEU A 9 4.11 7.06 3.96
C LEU A 9 3.74 8.47 3.46
N LEU A 10 2.61 8.98 3.95
CA LEU A 10 1.98 10.22 3.49
C LEU A 10 2.28 11.38 4.42
N THR A 11 2.48 12.55 3.83
CA THR A 11 2.43 13.81 4.59
C THR A 11 0.99 14.23 4.87
N ASP A 12 0.78 15.11 5.84
CA ASP A 12 -0.57 15.65 6.12
C ASP A 12 -1.17 16.31 4.87
N ARG A 13 -0.36 17.08 4.14
CA ARG A 13 -0.81 17.72 2.91
C ARG A 13 -1.19 16.71 1.82
N GLU A 14 -0.47 15.60 1.71
CA GLU A 14 -0.82 14.54 0.76
C GLU A 14 -2.13 13.86 1.15
N ARG A 15 -2.40 13.66 2.46
CA ARG A 15 -3.69 13.15 2.95
C ARG A 15 -4.84 14.08 2.58
N GLU A 16 -4.71 15.38 2.86
CA GLU A 16 -5.71 16.40 2.48
C GLU A 16 -6.02 16.37 0.97
N ILE A 17 -4.99 16.25 0.13
CA ILE A 17 -5.14 16.21 -1.32
C ILE A 17 -5.82 14.92 -1.79
N LEU A 18 -5.53 13.77 -1.17
CA LEU A 18 -6.18 12.50 -1.50
C LEU A 18 -7.64 12.45 -1.06
N GLN A 19 -7.95 13.01 0.11
CA GLN A 19 -9.31 13.09 0.64
C GLN A 19 -10.20 14.06 -0.14
N GLY A 20 -9.58 14.96 -0.93
CA GLY A 20 -10.29 15.98 -1.70
C GLY A 20 -10.57 17.26 -0.90
N ASP A 21 -10.01 17.38 0.29
CA ASP A 21 -10.17 18.53 1.19
C ASP A 21 -9.31 19.72 0.77
N ALA A 22 -8.27 19.48 -0.05
CA ALA A 22 -7.44 20.53 -0.61
C ALA A 22 -7.96 21.02 -1.96
N ASP A 23 -8.26 22.32 -2.05
CA ASP A 23 -8.55 23.00 -3.32
C ASP A 23 -7.26 23.17 -4.13
N VAL A 24 -7.03 22.23 -5.05
CA VAL A 24 -5.87 22.20 -5.94
C VAL A 24 -6.29 21.78 -7.35
N SER A 25 -5.54 22.23 -8.36
CA SER A 25 -5.81 21.80 -9.74
C SER A 25 -5.65 20.28 -9.91
N ASP A 26 -6.42 19.70 -10.84
CA ASP A 26 -6.31 18.29 -11.22
C ASP A 26 -4.89 17.91 -11.64
N SER A 27 -4.20 18.80 -12.35
CA SER A 27 -2.81 18.59 -12.77
C SER A 27 -1.84 18.47 -11.59
N TYR A 28 -2.13 19.14 -10.48
CA TYR A 28 -1.32 19.08 -9.27
C TYR A 28 -1.68 17.84 -8.44
N ARG A 29 -2.97 17.54 -8.29
CA ARG A 29 -3.46 16.31 -7.66
C ARG A 29 -2.87 15.07 -8.35
N TYR A 30 -2.87 15.03 -9.67
CA TYR A 30 -2.25 13.94 -10.45
C TYR A 30 -0.75 13.80 -10.16
N ARG A 31 -0.01 14.91 -10.09
CA ARG A 31 1.41 14.90 -9.74
C ARG A 31 1.65 14.36 -8.32
N VAL A 32 0.78 14.69 -7.37
CA VAL A 32 0.85 14.18 -6.00
C VAL A 32 0.61 12.66 -5.98
N ILE A 33 -0.42 12.17 -6.68
CA ILE A 33 -0.68 10.73 -6.82
C ILE A 33 0.53 10.01 -7.43
N SER A 34 1.13 10.58 -8.48
CA SER A 34 2.33 10.00 -9.09
C SER A 34 3.51 9.91 -8.11
N ARG A 35 3.72 10.93 -7.27
CA ARG A 35 4.77 10.89 -6.24
C ARG A 35 4.49 9.81 -5.20
N ILE A 36 3.24 9.67 -4.77
CA ILE A 36 2.84 8.65 -3.80
C ILE A 36 3.07 7.24 -4.36
N ARG A 37 2.79 6.99 -5.65
CA ARG A 37 3.13 5.71 -6.30
C ARG A 37 4.61 5.40 -6.21
N THR A 38 5.47 6.36 -6.51
CA THR A 38 6.93 6.19 -6.35
C THR A 38 7.34 5.97 -4.89
N LYS A 39 6.66 6.57 -3.92
CA LYS A 39 6.91 6.26 -2.50
C LYS A 39 6.58 4.81 -2.18
N ILE A 40 5.44 4.30 -2.66
CA ILE A 40 5.04 2.90 -2.49
C ILE A 40 6.07 1.96 -3.13
N GLU A 41 6.54 2.26 -4.34
CA GLU A 41 7.60 1.47 -4.99
C GLU A 41 8.90 1.42 -4.18
N ASN A 42 9.23 2.47 -3.41
CA ASN A 42 10.41 2.45 -2.56
C ASN A 42 10.22 1.65 -1.27
N ILE A 43 8.98 1.40 -0.83
CA ILE A 43 8.71 0.51 0.32
C ILE A 43 9.25 -0.90 0.03
N ASP A 44 9.25 -1.35 -1.22
CA ASP A 44 9.83 -2.66 -1.60
C ASP A 44 11.31 -2.79 -1.17
N LYS A 45 12.09 -1.71 -1.38
CA LYS A 45 13.49 -1.66 -0.93
C LYS A 45 13.60 -1.61 0.58
N ASP A 46 12.71 -0.87 1.24
CA ASP A 46 12.69 -0.80 2.70
C ASP A 46 12.36 -2.18 3.29
N VAL A 47 11.40 -2.90 2.71
CA VAL A 47 11.05 -4.28 3.08
C VAL A 47 12.22 -5.23 2.92
N GLU A 48 12.99 -5.13 1.83
CA GLU A 48 14.21 -5.94 1.65
C GLU A 48 15.22 -5.68 2.78
N ILE A 49 15.43 -4.41 3.16
CA ILE A 49 16.32 -4.05 4.27
C ILE A 49 15.79 -4.59 5.60
N LEU A 50 14.50 -4.40 5.90
CA LEU A 50 13.89 -4.90 7.12
C LEU A 50 13.98 -6.43 7.21
N SER A 51 13.67 -7.14 6.13
CA SER A 51 13.76 -8.60 6.07
C SER A 51 15.17 -9.12 6.33
N ASN A 52 16.20 -8.39 5.91
CA ASN A 52 17.59 -8.82 6.06
C ASN A 52 18.18 -8.52 7.44
N TYR A 53 17.72 -7.46 8.10
CA TYR A 53 18.39 -6.92 9.29
C TYR A 53 17.52 -6.85 10.54
N ARG A 54 16.20 -6.68 10.38
CA ARG A 54 15.22 -6.39 11.45
C ARG A 54 13.85 -6.97 11.12
N GLU A 55 13.76 -8.29 11.10
CA GLU A 55 12.52 -9.02 10.81
C GLU A 55 11.38 -8.67 11.77
N ASP A 56 11.70 -8.31 13.02
CA ASP A 56 10.74 -7.81 14.01
C ASP A 56 9.97 -6.57 13.52
N LEU A 57 10.68 -5.62 12.91
CA LEU A 57 10.07 -4.41 12.35
C LEU A 57 9.32 -4.67 11.04
N LEU A 58 9.71 -5.69 10.27
CA LEU A 58 8.97 -6.10 9.09
C LEU A 58 7.63 -6.70 9.47
N GLU A 59 7.58 -7.49 10.54
CA GLU A 59 6.32 -8.06 11.03
C GLU A 59 5.39 -6.96 11.54
N GLU A 60 5.88 -6.01 12.34
CA GLU A 60 5.09 -4.82 12.76
C GLU A 60 4.52 -4.05 11.55
N LEU A 61 5.30 -3.89 10.48
CA LEU A 61 4.83 -3.24 9.25
C LEU A 61 3.72 -4.06 8.57
N ARG A 62 3.86 -5.38 8.51
CA ARG A 62 2.87 -6.28 7.90
C ARG A 62 1.57 -6.30 8.70
N GLU A 63 1.64 -6.33 10.01
CA GLU A 63 0.45 -6.25 10.89
C GLU A 63 -0.38 -5.01 10.52
N VAL A 64 0.23 -3.83 10.49
CA VAL A 64 -0.48 -2.58 10.18
C VAL A 64 -1.02 -2.50 8.75
N VAL A 65 -0.40 -3.18 7.77
CA VAL A 65 -0.82 -3.13 6.36
C VAL A 65 -1.81 -4.24 5.98
N CYS A 66 -1.68 -5.42 6.59
CA CYS A 66 -2.42 -6.62 6.19
C CYS A 66 -3.60 -6.98 7.12
N GLU A 67 -3.68 -6.46 8.35
CA GLU A 67 -4.74 -6.84 9.30
C GLU A 67 -6.17 -6.39 8.92
N ASP A 68 -6.34 -5.56 7.88
CA ASP A 68 -7.66 -5.04 7.47
C ASP A 68 -8.24 -5.63 6.17
N SER A 69 -7.66 -6.70 5.62
CA SER A 69 -8.30 -7.43 4.51
C SER A 69 -8.98 -8.70 5.05
N PRO A 70 -10.31 -8.73 5.27
CA PRO A 70 -10.98 -10.02 5.38
C PRO A 70 -10.65 -10.81 4.11
N PRO A 71 -10.32 -12.11 4.22
CA PRO A 71 -10.09 -12.92 3.03
C PRO A 71 -11.38 -12.93 2.21
N GLU A 72 -11.35 -12.28 1.05
CA GLU A 72 -12.39 -12.46 0.03
C GLU A 72 -12.59 -13.97 -0.17
N PRO A 73 -13.83 -14.48 -0.11
CA PRO A 73 -14.06 -15.90 -0.28
C PRO A 73 -13.53 -16.30 -1.66
N VAL A 74 -12.50 -17.13 -1.66
CA VAL A 74 -11.92 -17.73 -2.87
C VAL A 74 -13.00 -18.64 -3.44
N ASP A 75 -13.70 -18.17 -4.48
CA ASP A 75 -14.65 -18.99 -5.22
C ASP A 75 -13.88 -20.16 -5.83
N SER A 76 -13.97 -21.32 -5.16
CA SER A 76 -13.29 -22.56 -5.53
C SER A 76 -14.07 -23.32 -6.63
N SER A 77 -14.98 -22.65 -7.35
CA SER A 77 -15.86 -23.26 -8.35
C SER A 77 -15.34 -23.24 -9.79
N GLU A 78 -14.03 -23.13 -10.03
CA GLU A 78 -13.42 -23.57 -11.29
C GLU A 78 -12.66 -24.87 -11.08
N SER A 79 -13.43 -25.92 -10.77
CA SER A 79 -12.97 -27.30 -10.92
C SER A 79 -13.03 -27.70 -12.39
N ASP A 80 -11.88 -28.11 -12.92
CA ASP A 80 -11.65 -28.76 -14.21
C ASP A 80 -12.83 -29.61 -14.71
N ASP A 81 -13.58 -29.11 -15.68
CA ASP A 81 -14.43 -29.94 -16.54
C ASP A 81 -13.61 -30.41 -17.74
N ARG A 82 -12.51 -31.14 -17.46
CA ARG A 82 -11.78 -31.91 -18.45
C ARG A 82 -12.02 -33.40 -18.22
N ASN A 83 -12.77 -33.95 -19.18
CA ASN A 83 -12.64 -35.31 -19.70
C ASN A 83 -13.37 -36.44 -18.95
N VAL A 84 -14.65 -36.65 -19.26
CA VAL A 84 -15.21 -38.01 -19.47
C VAL A 84 -16.31 -37.98 -20.54
N LYS A 85 -16.03 -38.57 -21.70
CA LYS A 85 -16.95 -39.28 -22.62
C LYS A 85 -16.11 -39.76 -23.81
N ASN A 86 -15.47 -40.92 -23.69
CA ASN A 86 -16.01 -42.26 -24.00
C ASN A 86 -16.32 -42.44 -25.48
#